data_AF-A0A1W6CKQ4-F1
#
_entry.id   AF-A0A1W6CKQ4-F1
#
_cell.length_a   1.000
_cell.length_b   1.000
_cell.length_c   1.000
_cell.angle_alpha   90.00
_cell.angle_beta   90.00
_cell.angle_gamma   90.00
#
_symmetry.space_group_name_H-M   'P 1'
#
loop_
_entity.id
_entity.type
_entity.pdbx_description
1 polymer ?
#
loop_
_entity_poly.entity_id
_entity_poly.type
_entity_poly.pdbx_seq_one_letter_code
_entity_poly.pdbx_strand_id
1 'polypeptide(L)'
;MDLFDLMSQGREDKALDRLEGMLALYESESEAEQDEALERARAFCDLEWGSYPAGLEVLARRCATRKGDGAEAAMQALRLHEEGAKPGSIIRAVRLSRLREMSRVDERAAVIERYGSIEAVLRPTDFETVFISAASSGGSVAEIEAAVAAAQPMPAGIEAARMEALRWEARLRHMELVAEPETQPPVLPPACAARHRLVEEAWRRGLPVASIADFSARLEYWSGRGREDCSGYAVLAADFETLAQGLSIRGTAPSTKDRARALKEANPEWSLARIGKELGISRQAVHKHLKGAAVSPAK
;
A
#
# COMPACT_ATOMS: atom_id res chain seq x y z
N MET A 1 6.70 -49.13 -34.31
CA MET A 1 6.58 -47.72 -34.71
C MET A 1 6.62 -47.71 -36.22
N ASP A 2 5.53 -47.31 -36.88
CA ASP A 2 5.37 -47.37 -38.34
C ASP A 2 6.18 -46.23 -39.02
N LEU A 3 6.61 -46.41 -40.26
CA LEU A 3 7.32 -45.38 -41.05
C LEU A 3 6.46 -44.12 -41.22
N PHE A 4 5.14 -44.30 -41.32
CA PHE A 4 4.18 -43.19 -41.35
C PHE A 4 4.13 -42.41 -40.03
N ASP A 5 4.25 -43.08 -38.87
CA ASP A 5 4.31 -42.42 -37.56
C ASP A 5 5.58 -41.56 -37.44
N LEU A 6 6.73 -42.09 -37.90
CA LEU A 6 8.01 -41.39 -37.90
C LEU A 6 8.02 -40.15 -38.81
N MET A 7 7.41 -40.25 -39.99
CA MET A 7 7.28 -39.10 -40.91
C MET A 7 6.30 -38.04 -40.37
N SER A 8 5.22 -38.47 -39.71
CA SER A 8 4.26 -37.56 -39.08
C SER A 8 4.90 -36.80 -37.90
N GLN A 9 5.66 -37.49 -37.05
CA GLN A 9 6.39 -36.89 -35.93
C GLN A 9 7.39 -35.83 -36.41
N GLY A 10 8.20 -36.14 -37.44
CA GLY A 10 9.17 -35.19 -37.99
C GLY A 10 8.55 -33.94 -38.65
N ARG A 11 7.28 -34.00 -39.05
CA ARG A 11 6.54 -32.83 -39.54
C ARG A 11 6.01 -31.99 -38.38
N GLU A 12 5.44 -32.62 -37.37
CA GLU A 12 4.91 -31.94 -36.18
C GLU A 12 6.02 -31.18 -35.44
N ASP A 13 7.19 -31.79 -35.26
CA ASP A 13 8.34 -31.14 -34.61
C ASP A 13 8.75 -29.85 -35.32
N LYS A 14 8.82 -29.87 -36.66
CA LYS A 14 9.14 -28.67 -37.46
C LYS A 14 8.07 -27.59 -37.36
N ALA A 15 6.80 -27.99 -37.29
CA ALA A 15 5.70 -27.05 -37.13
C ALA A 15 5.77 -26.39 -35.75
N LEU A 16 6.04 -27.17 -34.70
CA LEU A 16 6.20 -26.65 -33.35
C LEU A 16 7.45 -25.77 -33.20
N ASP A 17 8.57 -26.08 -33.85
CA ASP A 17 9.76 -25.21 -33.89
C ASP A 17 9.47 -23.87 -34.57
N ARG A 18 8.67 -23.89 -35.64
CA ARG A 18 8.23 -22.67 -36.31
C ARG A 18 7.30 -21.85 -35.41
N LEU A 19 6.39 -22.49 -34.68
CA LEU A 19 5.53 -21.83 -33.72
C LEU A 19 6.33 -21.21 -32.57
N GLU A 20 7.32 -21.92 -32.01
CA GLU A 20 8.26 -21.36 -31.02
C GLU A 20 8.97 -20.12 -31.57
N GLY A 21 9.44 -20.17 -32.82
CA GLY A 21 10.08 -19.02 -33.47
C GLY A 21 9.15 -17.81 -33.61
N MET A 22 7.85 -18.01 -33.85
CA MET A 22 6.87 -16.91 -33.87
C MET A 22 6.61 -16.36 -32.46
N LEU A 23 6.46 -17.23 -31.46
CA LEU A 23 6.21 -16.82 -30.07
C LEU A 23 7.42 -16.09 -29.47
N ALA A 24 8.65 -16.42 -29.88
CA ALA A 24 9.85 -15.69 -29.45
C ALA A 24 9.77 -14.19 -29.79
N LEU A 25 9.08 -13.82 -30.88
CA LEU A 25 8.90 -12.42 -31.27
C LEU A 25 7.90 -11.67 -30.37
N TYR A 26 7.16 -12.35 -29.50
CA TYR A 26 6.33 -11.67 -28.49
C TYR A 26 7.18 -10.90 -27.49
N GLU A 27 8.46 -11.23 -27.37
CA GLU A 27 9.44 -10.53 -26.55
C GLU A 27 10.20 -9.45 -27.33
N SER A 28 9.86 -9.17 -28.61
CA SER A 28 10.45 -8.07 -29.39
C SER A 28 10.20 -6.71 -28.75
N GLU A 29 11.14 -5.77 -28.87
CA GLU A 29 11.00 -4.38 -28.41
C GLU A 29 9.90 -3.61 -29.17
N SER A 30 9.65 -3.99 -30.43
CA SER A 30 8.66 -3.33 -31.29
C SER A 30 7.26 -3.89 -31.04
N GLU A 31 6.33 -3.04 -30.60
CA GLU A 31 4.92 -3.44 -30.43
C GLU A 31 4.28 -3.92 -31.74
N ALA A 32 4.66 -3.31 -32.86
CA ALA A 32 4.17 -3.71 -34.19
C ALA A 32 4.63 -5.13 -34.57
N GLU A 33 5.87 -5.50 -34.23
CA GLU A 33 6.37 -6.87 -34.47
C GLU A 33 5.69 -7.90 -33.58
N GLN A 34 5.37 -7.54 -32.32
CA GLN A 34 4.61 -8.41 -31.42
C GLN A 34 3.21 -8.69 -31.97
N ASP A 35 2.52 -7.64 -32.43
CA ASP A 35 1.16 -7.76 -32.98
C ASP A 35 1.16 -8.57 -34.29
N GLU A 36 2.15 -8.35 -35.17
CA GLU A 36 2.33 -9.15 -36.39
C GLU A 36 2.66 -10.61 -36.06
N ALA A 37 3.50 -10.86 -35.06
CA ALA A 37 3.81 -12.21 -34.61
C ALA A 37 2.58 -12.94 -34.08
N LEU A 38 1.70 -12.25 -33.33
CA LEU A 38 0.46 -12.83 -32.82
C LEU A 38 -0.47 -13.25 -33.96
N GLU A 39 -0.68 -12.36 -34.94
CA GLU A 39 -1.54 -12.68 -36.09
C GLU A 39 -0.95 -13.82 -36.93
N ARG A 40 0.37 -13.85 -37.14
CA ARG A 40 1.04 -14.97 -37.83
C ARG A 40 0.93 -16.28 -37.06
N ALA A 41 1.09 -16.27 -35.74
CA ALA A 41 0.98 -17.46 -34.90
C ALA A 41 -0.45 -18.01 -34.90
N ARG A 42 -1.46 -17.13 -34.82
CA ARG A 42 -2.88 -17.52 -34.93
C ARG A 42 -3.18 -18.17 -36.27
N ALA A 43 -2.85 -17.50 -37.38
CA ALA A 43 -3.08 -18.04 -38.72
C ALA A 43 -2.32 -19.37 -38.94
N PHE A 44 -1.10 -19.50 -38.42
CA PHE A 44 -0.32 -20.72 -38.51
C PHE A 44 -0.95 -21.86 -37.70
N CYS A 45 -1.41 -21.59 -36.48
CA CYS A 45 -2.05 -22.61 -35.66
C CYS A 45 -3.41 -23.05 -36.20
N ASP A 46 -4.19 -22.13 -36.76
CA ASP A 46 -5.46 -22.45 -37.42
C ASP A 46 -5.23 -23.38 -38.63
N LEU A 47 -4.09 -23.22 -39.34
CA LEU A 47 -3.72 -24.08 -40.46
C LEU A 47 -3.25 -25.48 -40.03
N GLU A 48 -2.37 -25.60 -39.04
CA GLU A 48 -1.74 -26.88 -38.68
C GLU A 48 -2.54 -27.69 -37.64
N TRP A 49 -3.20 -27.02 -36.68
CA TRP A 49 -3.93 -27.67 -35.57
C TRP A 49 -5.41 -27.28 -35.49
N GLY A 50 -5.91 -26.52 -36.46
CA GLY A 50 -7.33 -26.14 -36.57
C GLY A 50 -7.79 -25.05 -35.61
N SER A 51 -6.96 -24.65 -34.65
CA SER A 51 -7.20 -23.47 -33.82
C SER A 51 -5.92 -23.02 -33.09
N TYR A 52 -5.83 -21.72 -32.79
CA TYR A 52 -4.77 -21.16 -31.96
C TYR A 52 -4.56 -21.87 -30.60
N PRO A 53 -5.59 -22.12 -29.77
CA PRO A 53 -5.41 -22.81 -28.49
C PRO A 53 -4.91 -24.26 -28.65
N ALA A 54 -5.37 -24.98 -29.68
CA ALA A 54 -4.93 -26.34 -29.95
C ALA A 54 -3.44 -26.42 -30.27
N GLY A 55 -2.93 -25.50 -31.10
CA GLY A 55 -1.49 -25.42 -31.41
C GLY A 55 -0.65 -25.14 -30.16
N LEU A 56 -1.10 -24.23 -29.30
CA LEU A 56 -0.41 -23.94 -28.02
C LEU A 56 -0.49 -25.09 -27.03
N GLU A 57 -1.57 -25.88 -27.02
CA GLU A 57 -1.68 -27.07 -26.18
C GLU A 57 -0.65 -28.14 -26.60
N VAL A 58 -0.48 -28.37 -27.91
CA VAL A 58 0.56 -29.29 -28.41
C VAL A 58 1.95 -28.81 -28.03
N LEU A 59 2.21 -27.50 -28.18
CA LEU A 59 3.48 -26.91 -27.78
C LEU A 59 3.73 -27.01 -26.27
N ALA A 60 2.72 -26.74 -25.44
CA ALA A 60 2.81 -26.85 -23.99
C ALA A 60 3.14 -28.29 -23.54
N ARG A 61 2.51 -29.30 -24.16
CA ARG A 61 2.85 -30.72 -23.94
C ARG A 61 4.31 -30.99 -24.30
N ARG A 62 4.79 -30.48 -25.43
CA ARG A 62 6.21 -30.63 -25.82
C ARG A 62 7.14 -30.01 -24.79
N CYS A 63 6.87 -28.77 -24.34
CA CYS A 63 7.65 -28.09 -23.32
C CYS A 63 7.71 -28.88 -22.00
N ALA A 64 6.58 -29.46 -21.56
CA ALA A 64 6.52 -30.28 -20.35
C ALA A 64 7.34 -31.58 -20.43
N THR A 65 7.61 -32.08 -21.63
CA THR A 65 8.41 -33.30 -21.87
C THR A 65 9.90 -33.05 -22.12
N ARG A 66 10.32 -31.80 -22.35
CA ARG A 66 11.74 -31.43 -22.52
C ARG A 66 12.48 -31.70 -21.20
N LYS A 67 13.63 -32.37 -21.25
CA LYS A 67 14.50 -32.57 -20.07
C LYS A 67 15.02 -31.21 -19.57
N GLY A 68 14.59 -30.77 -18.39
CA GLY A 68 14.96 -29.49 -17.77
C GLY A 68 14.35 -29.36 -16.36
N ASP A 69 14.58 -28.20 -15.72
CA ASP A 69 13.97 -27.88 -14.41
C ASP A 69 12.44 -27.95 -14.52
N GLY A 70 11.84 -28.91 -13.82
CA GLY A 70 10.40 -29.20 -13.92
C GLY A 70 9.52 -28.01 -13.54
N ALA A 71 10.03 -27.09 -12.71
CA ALA A 71 9.30 -25.88 -12.36
C ALA A 71 9.22 -24.90 -13.54
N GLU A 72 10.33 -24.66 -14.23
CA GLU A 72 10.39 -23.75 -15.39
C GLU A 72 9.54 -24.28 -16.56
N ALA A 73 9.66 -25.58 -16.85
CA ALA A 73 8.85 -26.23 -17.88
C ALA A 73 7.33 -26.17 -17.57
N ALA A 74 6.95 -26.35 -16.30
CA ALA A 74 5.56 -26.23 -15.87
C ALA A 74 5.04 -24.79 -15.98
N MET A 75 5.84 -23.79 -15.58
CA MET A 75 5.48 -22.38 -15.71
C MET A 75 5.32 -21.97 -17.17
N GLN A 76 6.21 -22.43 -18.05
CA GLN A 76 6.10 -22.18 -19.49
C GLN A 76 4.83 -22.80 -20.08
N ALA A 77 4.49 -24.04 -19.69
CA ALA A 77 3.25 -24.69 -20.13
C ALA A 77 2.01 -23.92 -19.66
N LEU A 78 1.98 -23.46 -18.40
CA LEU A 78 0.89 -22.63 -17.88
C LEU A 78 0.74 -21.32 -18.66
N ARG A 79 1.86 -20.66 -18.98
CA ARG A 79 1.88 -19.43 -19.78
C ARG A 79 1.30 -19.64 -21.18
N LEU A 80 1.62 -20.76 -21.82
CA LEU A 80 1.04 -21.14 -23.12
C LEU A 80 -0.46 -21.45 -23.04
N HIS A 81 -0.92 -22.11 -21.98
CA HIS A 81 -2.35 -22.33 -21.76
C HIS A 81 -3.13 -21.03 -21.55
N GLU A 82 -2.57 -20.08 -20.80
CA GLU A 82 -3.18 -18.76 -20.62
C GLU A 82 -3.24 -17.99 -21.94
N GLU A 83 -2.18 -18.03 -22.75
CA GLU A 83 -2.16 -17.42 -24.09
C GLU A 83 -3.23 -18.02 -25.01
N GLY A 84 -3.42 -19.35 -24.98
CA GLY A 84 -4.49 -20.01 -25.73
C GLY A 84 -5.88 -19.58 -25.28
N ALA A 85 -6.10 -19.46 -23.97
CA ALA A 85 -7.39 -19.01 -23.43
C ALA A 85 -7.65 -17.51 -23.68
N LYS A 86 -6.60 -16.69 -23.69
CA LYS A 86 -6.65 -15.23 -23.82
C LYS A 86 -5.53 -14.73 -24.73
N PRO A 87 -5.70 -14.77 -26.07
CA PRO A 87 -4.68 -14.33 -27.01
C PRO A 87 -4.08 -12.96 -26.66
N GLY A 88 -2.77 -12.85 -26.78
CA GLY A 88 -1.94 -11.71 -26.41
C GLY A 88 -1.68 -11.54 -24.90
N SER A 89 -1.98 -12.53 -24.05
CA SER A 89 -1.69 -12.43 -22.61
C SER A 89 -0.18 -12.33 -22.34
N ILE A 90 0.63 -13.06 -23.11
CA ILE A 90 2.09 -13.01 -23.06
C ILE A 90 2.58 -11.61 -23.44
N ILE A 91 2.09 -11.07 -24.56
CA ILE A 91 2.45 -9.74 -25.05
C ILE A 91 2.08 -8.67 -24.01
N ARG A 92 0.86 -8.70 -23.47
CA ARG A 92 0.43 -7.77 -22.41
C ARG A 92 1.32 -7.85 -21.17
N ALA A 93 1.69 -9.07 -20.74
CA ALA A 93 2.58 -9.26 -19.61
C ALA A 93 3.98 -8.68 -19.88
N VAL A 94 4.54 -8.89 -21.08
CA VAL A 94 5.82 -8.31 -21.51
C VAL A 94 5.77 -6.78 -21.49
N ARG A 95 4.75 -6.17 -22.11
CA ARG A 95 4.58 -4.70 -22.13
C ARG A 95 4.43 -4.13 -20.73
N LEU A 96 3.63 -4.77 -19.88
CA LEU A 96 3.47 -4.36 -18.48
C LEU A 96 4.79 -4.47 -17.69
N SER A 97 5.57 -5.52 -17.93
CA SER A 97 6.89 -5.69 -17.33
C SER A 97 7.82 -4.55 -17.74
N ARG A 98 7.87 -4.20 -19.03
CA ARG A 98 8.66 -3.07 -19.53
C ARG A 98 8.24 -1.74 -18.94
N LEU A 99 6.94 -1.47 -18.86
CA LEU A 99 6.43 -0.24 -18.24
C LEU A 99 6.86 -0.14 -16.78
N ARG A 100 6.83 -1.25 -16.04
CA ARG A 100 7.31 -1.30 -14.64
C ARG A 100 8.81 -1.07 -14.56
N GLU A 101 9.58 -1.63 -15.49
CA GLU A 101 11.03 -1.44 -15.56
C GLU A 101 11.39 0.00 -15.91
N MET A 102 10.75 0.59 -16.92
CA MET A 102 10.89 2.02 -17.23
C MET A 102 10.56 2.90 -16.03
N SER A 103 9.41 2.64 -15.37
CA SER A 103 9.03 3.37 -14.15
C SER A 103 10.09 3.22 -13.06
N ARG A 104 10.68 2.02 -12.89
CA ARG A 104 11.76 1.78 -11.94
C ARG A 104 13.04 2.53 -12.32
N VAL A 105 13.38 2.61 -13.60
CA VAL A 105 14.52 3.39 -14.11
C VAL A 105 14.32 4.87 -13.84
N ASP A 106 13.13 5.40 -14.12
CA ASP A 106 12.77 6.80 -13.85
C ASP A 106 12.80 7.11 -12.35
N GLU A 107 12.22 6.24 -11.51
CA GLU A 107 12.27 6.36 -10.06
C GLU A 107 13.72 6.34 -9.54
N ARG A 108 14.54 5.43 -10.06
CA ARG A 108 15.96 5.33 -9.72
C ARG A 108 16.72 6.59 -10.11
N ALA A 109 16.47 7.13 -11.31
CA ALA A 109 17.08 8.37 -11.77
C ALA A 109 16.71 9.55 -10.87
N ALA A 110 15.43 9.68 -10.51
CA ALA A 110 14.95 10.73 -9.60
C ALA A 110 15.56 10.62 -8.19
N VAL A 111 15.77 9.39 -7.68
CA VAL A 111 16.47 9.16 -6.41
C VAL A 111 17.95 9.58 -6.52
N ILE A 112 18.65 9.19 -7.58
CA ILE A 112 20.05 9.57 -7.79
C ILE A 112 20.18 11.09 -7.92
N GLU A 113 19.30 11.75 -8.67
CA GLU A 113 19.29 13.21 -8.79
C GLU A 113 19.10 13.89 -7.43
N ARG A 114 18.18 13.40 -6.61
CA ARG A 114 17.89 13.96 -5.28
C ARG A 114 19.10 13.88 -4.33
N TYR A 115 19.83 12.78 -4.35
CA TYR A 115 20.96 12.55 -3.43
C TYR A 115 22.32 12.92 -4.05
N GLY A 116 22.40 13.13 -5.36
CA GLY A 116 23.59 13.50 -6.13
C GLY A 116 24.38 12.32 -6.70
N SER A 117 24.42 11.17 -6.02
CA SER A 117 25.06 9.95 -6.55
C SER A 117 24.49 8.68 -5.90
N ILE A 118 24.78 7.52 -6.49
CA ILE A 118 24.45 6.22 -5.90
C ILE A 118 25.12 6.06 -4.53
N GLU A 119 26.40 6.45 -4.38
CA GLU A 119 27.08 6.33 -3.09
C GLU A 119 26.45 7.23 -2.03
N ALA A 120 25.98 8.43 -2.41
CA ALA A 120 25.28 9.32 -1.51
C ALA A 120 23.92 8.76 -1.05
N VAL A 121 23.20 8.02 -1.92
CA VAL A 121 21.98 7.31 -1.53
C VAL A 121 22.30 6.20 -0.53
N LEU A 122 23.41 5.46 -0.67
CA LEU A 122 23.71 4.34 0.20
C LEU A 122 24.36 4.74 1.54
N ARG A 123 24.93 5.95 1.64
CA ARG A 123 25.51 6.46 2.90
C ARG A 123 24.43 6.90 3.89
N PRO A 124 24.69 6.79 5.21
CA PRO A 124 23.84 7.42 6.21
C PRO A 124 23.69 8.92 5.94
N THR A 125 22.45 9.39 6.01
CA THR A 125 22.08 10.79 5.96
C THR A 125 22.41 11.48 7.29
N ASP A 126 22.38 12.81 7.31
CA ASP A 126 22.57 13.59 8.55
C ASP A 126 21.57 13.19 9.64
N PHE A 127 20.31 12.90 9.23
CA PHE A 127 19.27 12.45 10.14
C PHE A 127 19.56 11.05 10.72
N GLU A 128 20.05 10.12 9.91
CA GLU A 128 20.46 8.78 10.35
C GLU A 128 21.68 8.83 11.27
N THR A 129 22.61 9.74 11.00
CA THR A 129 23.86 9.90 11.75
C THR A 129 23.58 10.25 13.22
N VAL A 130 22.55 11.03 13.52
CA VAL A 130 22.12 11.33 14.90
C VAL A 130 21.86 10.06 15.70
N PHE A 131 21.13 9.10 15.12
CA PHE A 131 20.80 7.83 15.78
C PHE A 131 22.00 6.89 15.87
N ILE A 132 22.81 6.83 14.80
CA ILE A 132 24.04 6.01 14.77
C ILE A 132 25.00 6.48 15.87
N SER A 133 25.21 7.79 16.00
CA SER A 133 26.05 8.36 17.05
C SER A 133 25.48 8.14 18.46
N ALA A 134 24.16 8.25 18.64
CA ALA A 134 23.54 7.99 19.94
C ALA A 134 23.70 6.53 20.39
N ALA A 135 23.62 5.59 19.45
CA ALA A 135 23.70 4.16 19.72
C ALA A 135 25.14 3.61 19.77
N SER A 136 26.17 4.41 19.50
CA SER A 136 27.55 3.93 19.34
C SER A 136 28.13 3.26 20.59
N SER A 137 27.54 3.52 21.75
CA SER A 137 27.97 2.99 23.05
C SER A 137 27.04 1.91 23.61
N GLY A 138 25.93 1.58 22.93
CA GLY A 138 24.98 0.56 23.37
C GLY A 138 25.43 -0.85 22.96
N GLY A 139 25.51 -1.78 23.91
CA GLY A 139 25.86 -3.18 23.65
C GLY A 139 24.66 -4.08 23.45
N SER A 140 23.49 -3.69 23.97
CA SER A 140 22.24 -4.45 23.89
C SER A 140 21.15 -3.72 23.09
N VAL A 141 20.16 -4.48 22.60
CA VAL A 141 19.01 -3.92 21.85
C VAL A 141 18.23 -2.89 22.69
N ALA A 142 18.04 -3.14 23.98
CA ALA A 142 17.33 -2.24 24.87
C ALA A 142 18.09 -0.91 25.09
N GLU A 143 19.42 -0.97 25.22
CA GLU A 143 20.26 0.23 25.31
C GLU A 143 20.22 1.05 24.02
N ILE A 144 20.26 0.39 22.85
CA ILE A 144 20.13 1.04 21.55
C ILE A 144 18.76 1.72 21.44
N GLU A 145 17.68 1.02 21.78
CA GLU A 145 16.31 1.58 21.75
C GLU A 145 16.16 2.79 22.67
N ALA A 146 16.68 2.72 23.89
CA ALA A 146 16.68 3.84 24.82
C ALA A 146 17.50 5.04 24.28
N ALA A 147 18.68 4.78 23.72
CA ALA A 147 19.54 5.82 23.16
C ALA A 147 18.88 6.54 21.96
N VAL A 148 18.29 5.80 21.02
CA VAL A 148 17.65 6.41 19.84
C VAL A 148 16.32 7.11 20.16
N ALA A 149 15.61 6.67 21.21
CA ALA A 149 14.45 7.38 21.73
C ALA A 149 14.84 8.70 22.41
N ALA A 150 16.02 8.76 23.04
CA ALA A 150 16.54 9.98 23.68
C ALA A 150 17.18 10.95 22.68
N ALA A 151 17.74 10.45 21.57
CA ALA A 151 18.45 11.25 20.57
C ALA A 151 17.56 12.27 19.84
N GLN A 152 16.28 11.94 19.66
CA GLN A 152 15.28 12.77 18.98
C GLN A 152 13.92 12.53 19.63
N PRO A 153 13.08 13.57 19.85
CA PRO A 153 11.75 13.40 20.42
C PRO A 153 10.95 12.30 19.72
N MET A 154 10.32 11.41 20.50
CA MET A 154 9.40 10.42 19.96
C MET A 154 8.14 11.11 19.38
N PRO A 155 7.50 10.56 18.34
CA PRO A 155 6.27 11.11 17.79
C PRO A 155 5.19 11.26 18.87
N ALA A 156 4.61 12.45 18.97
CA ALA A 156 3.60 12.77 19.99
C ALA A 156 2.18 12.25 19.66
N GLY A 157 1.96 11.77 18.43
CA GLY A 157 0.67 11.32 17.93
C GLY A 157 0.81 10.29 16.82
N ILE A 158 -0.30 9.63 16.47
CA ILE A 158 -0.30 8.49 15.54
C ILE A 158 0.05 8.94 14.14
N GLU A 159 -0.46 10.08 13.70
CA GLU A 159 -0.12 10.64 12.39
C GLU A 159 1.38 10.97 12.28
N ALA A 160 1.98 11.52 13.34
CA ALA A 160 3.41 11.79 13.38
C ALA A 160 4.24 10.49 13.34
N ALA A 161 3.79 9.45 14.05
CA ALA A 161 4.42 8.14 14.02
C ALA A 161 4.33 7.50 12.62
N ARG A 162 3.17 7.57 11.97
CA ARG A 162 2.97 7.14 10.57
C ARG A 162 3.93 7.85 9.62
N MET A 163 4.00 9.19 9.68
CA MET A 163 4.88 9.95 8.79
C MET A 163 6.35 9.56 8.96
N GLU A 164 6.80 9.39 10.20
CA GLU A 164 8.19 8.97 10.46
C GLU A 164 8.43 7.52 10.01
N ALA A 165 7.51 6.59 10.24
CA ALA A 165 7.61 5.21 9.74
C ALA A 165 7.68 5.15 8.20
N LEU A 166 6.79 5.85 7.51
CA LEU A 166 6.78 5.91 6.05
C LEU A 166 8.07 6.55 5.49
N ARG A 167 8.68 7.48 6.23
CA ARG A 167 9.99 8.04 5.86
C ARG A 167 11.08 6.97 5.91
N TRP A 168 11.08 6.09 6.91
CA TRP A 168 12.03 4.98 7.02
C TRP A 168 11.82 3.93 5.92
N GLU A 169 10.57 3.59 5.62
CA GLU A 169 10.23 2.69 4.50
C GLU A 169 10.67 3.28 3.15
N ALA A 170 10.37 4.56 2.91
CA ALA A 170 10.80 5.26 1.70
C ALA A 170 12.33 5.31 1.59
N ARG A 171 13.01 5.50 2.73
CA ARG A 171 14.47 5.49 2.80
C ARG A 171 15.05 4.15 2.37
N LEU A 172 14.50 3.04 2.88
CA LEU A 172 14.90 1.69 2.49
C LEU A 172 14.65 1.45 1.00
N ARG A 173 13.47 1.82 0.50
CA ARG A 173 13.12 1.72 -0.93
C ARG A 173 14.10 2.51 -1.82
N HIS A 174 14.51 3.71 -1.40
CA HIS A 174 15.51 4.48 -2.15
C HIS A 174 16.85 3.72 -2.25
N MET A 175 17.28 3.05 -1.17
CA MET A 175 18.50 2.24 -1.18
C MET A 175 18.34 1.02 -2.09
N GLU A 176 17.20 0.32 -2.03
CA GLU A 176 16.89 -0.84 -2.87
C GLU A 176 16.82 -0.51 -4.37
N LEU A 177 16.34 0.69 -4.72
CA LEU A 177 16.26 1.15 -6.10
C LEU A 177 17.64 1.32 -6.74
N VAL A 178 18.65 1.69 -5.96
CA VAL A 178 20.01 1.94 -6.47
C VAL A 178 20.99 0.80 -6.22
N ALA A 179 20.65 -0.14 -5.33
CA ALA A 179 21.46 -1.30 -5.02
C ALA A 179 21.58 -2.24 -6.25
N GLU A 180 22.74 -2.87 -6.38
CA GLU A 180 23.00 -3.83 -7.46
C GLU A 180 22.23 -5.13 -7.20
N PRO A 181 21.60 -5.75 -8.23
CA PRO A 181 20.77 -6.95 -8.05
C PRO A 181 21.51 -8.16 -7.46
N GLU A 182 22.83 -8.22 -7.65
CA GLU A 182 23.68 -9.33 -7.21
C GLU A 182 24.17 -9.15 -5.76
N THR A 183 23.93 -7.98 -5.16
CA THR A 183 24.34 -7.67 -3.78
C THR A 183 23.23 -7.98 -2.79
N GLN A 184 23.60 -8.27 -1.53
CA GLN A 184 22.63 -8.44 -0.46
C GLN A 184 21.76 -7.17 -0.36
N PRO A 185 20.43 -7.28 -0.20
CA PRO A 185 19.56 -6.12 -0.14
C PRO A 185 20.02 -5.18 0.97
N PRO A 186 20.01 -3.86 0.70
CA PRO A 186 20.41 -2.88 1.70
C PRO A 186 19.50 -2.98 2.92
N VAL A 187 20.08 -2.78 4.10
CA VAL A 187 19.35 -2.75 5.37
C VAL A 187 19.62 -1.45 6.08
N LEU A 188 18.65 -0.98 6.87
CA LEU A 188 18.86 0.18 7.74
C LEU A 188 19.94 -0.15 8.78
N PRO A 189 20.81 0.83 9.12
CA PRO A 189 21.72 0.68 10.25
C PRO A 189 20.97 0.29 11.53
N PRO A 190 21.56 -0.54 12.43
CA PRO A 190 20.84 -1.09 13.59
C PRO A 190 20.11 -0.04 14.44
N ALA A 191 20.72 1.13 14.66
CA ALA A 191 20.11 2.24 15.39
C ALA A 191 18.85 2.80 14.68
N CYS A 192 18.92 2.96 13.35
CA CYS A 192 17.81 3.44 12.54
C CYS A 192 16.69 2.39 12.47
N ALA A 193 17.05 1.11 12.35
CA ALA A 193 16.09 0.00 12.43
C ALA A 193 15.40 -0.04 13.80
N ALA A 194 16.13 0.17 14.90
CA ALA A 194 15.56 0.26 16.24
C ALA A 194 14.57 1.44 16.35
N ARG A 195 14.95 2.63 15.87
CA ARG A 195 14.05 3.80 15.83
C ARG A 195 12.80 3.52 15.00
N HIS A 196 12.96 2.92 13.82
CA HIS A 196 11.84 2.56 12.96
C HIS A 196 10.85 1.63 13.69
N ARG A 197 11.33 0.57 14.36
CA ARG A 197 10.47 -0.34 15.14
C ARG A 197 9.70 0.37 16.26
N LEU A 198 10.36 1.26 17.00
CA LEU A 198 9.70 2.02 18.07
C LEU A 198 8.57 2.91 17.53
N VAL A 199 8.83 3.58 16.41
CA VAL A 199 7.88 4.46 15.73
C VAL A 199 6.73 3.66 15.10
N GLU A 200 7.03 2.53 14.46
CA GLU A 200 6.03 1.64 13.90
C GLU A 200 5.12 1.08 15.01
N GLU A 201 5.69 0.69 16.14
CA GLU A 201 4.93 0.22 17.29
C GLU A 201 4.00 1.32 17.86
N ALA A 202 4.49 2.55 17.92
CA ALA A 202 3.71 3.73 18.29
C ALA A 202 2.53 3.98 17.32
N TRP A 203 2.77 3.84 16.01
CA TRP A 203 1.73 3.92 14.98
C TRP A 203 0.71 2.79 15.14
N ARG A 204 1.18 1.55 15.28
CA ARG A 204 0.36 0.32 15.35
C ARG A 204 -0.56 0.29 16.56
N ARG A 205 -0.04 0.60 17.76
CA ARG A 205 -0.81 0.51 19.03
C ARG A 205 -0.28 1.33 20.21
N GLY A 206 0.92 1.90 20.15
CA GLY A 206 1.59 2.50 21.32
C GLY A 206 1.10 3.90 21.71
N LEU A 207 0.36 4.60 20.83
CA LEU A 207 -0.14 5.95 21.06
C LEU A 207 -1.67 6.01 21.15
N PRO A 208 -2.25 6.90 21.97
CA PRO A 208 -3.68 7.08 22.05
C PRO A 208 -4.23 7.80 20.81
N VAL A 209 -5.44 7.42 20.39
CA VAL A 209 -6.17 8.15 19.35
C VAL A 209 -6.81 9.41 19.94
N ALA A 210 -6.37 10.58 19.51
CA ALA A 210 -6.92 11.87 19.95
C ALA A 210 -7.87 12.51 18.92
N SER A 211 -7.82 12.05 17.67
CA SER A 211 -8.53 12.65 16.54
C SER A 211 -9.00 11.61 15.52
N ILE A 212 -9.88 12.03 14.60
CA ILE A 212 -10.28 11.18 13.47
C ILE A 212 -9.09 10.88 12.56
N ALA A 213 -8.17 11.84 12.37
CA ALA A 213 -6.96 11.65 11.57
C ALA A 213 -6.06 10.55 12.15
N ASP A 214 -5.89 10.55 13.47
CA ASP A 214 -5.17 9.50 14.20
C ASP A 214 -5.79 8.11 13.99
N PHE A 215 -7.12 8.02 14.06
CA PHE A 215 -7.84 6.77 13.81
C PHE A 215 -7.70 6.31 12.37
N SER A 216 -7.85 7.21 11.39
CA SER A 216 -7.65 6.91 9.98
C SER A 216 -6.23 6.41 9.70
N ALA A 217 -5.22 7.06 10.29
CA ALA A 217 -3.83 6.64 10.16
C ALA A 217 -3.63 5.21 10.70
N ARG A 218 -4.23 4.86 11.84
CA ARG A 218 -4.13 3.51 12.40
C ARG A 218 -4.92 2.47 11.62
N LEU A 219 -6.09 2.83 11.10
CA LEU A 219 -6.85 1.97 10.20
C LEU A 219 -6.05 1.63 8.95
N GLU A 220 -5.35 2.61 8.37
CA GLU A 220 -4.46 2.40 7.23
C GLU A 220 -3.38 1.37 7.53
N TYR A 221 -2.72 1.45 8.69
CA TYR A 221 -1.74 0.45 9.13
C TYR A 221 -2.33 -0.96 9.08
N TRP A 222 -3.47 -1.16 9.75
CA TRP A 222 -4.07 -2.49 9.87
C TRP A 222 -4.69 -3.00 8.56
N SER A 223 -5.17 -2.12 7.69
CA SER A 223 -5.68 -2.51 6.37
C SER A 223 -4.59 -2.93 5.38
N GLY A 224 -3.40 -2.33 5.47
CA GLY A 224 -2.31 -2.59 4.52
C GLY A 224 -1.22 -3.53 5.03
N ARG A 225 -0.96 -3.54 6.34
CA ARG A 225 0.12 -4.28 7.00
C ARG A 225 -0.38 -5.28 8.04
N GLY A 226 -1.66 -5.20 8.41
CA GLY A 226 -2.26 -6.17 9.32
C GLY A 226 -2.22 -7.56 8.70
N ARG A 227 -1.83 -8.56 9.50
CA ARG A 227 -2.04 -9.95 9.12
C ARG A 227 -3.55 -10.24 9.14
N GLU A 228 -3.99 -11.24 8.39
CA GLU A 228 -5.37 -11.74 8.42
C GLU A 228 -5.74 -12.45 9.74
N ASP A 229 -4.93 -12.26 10.79
CA ASP A 229 -5.04 -12.91 12.11
C ASP A 229 -5.97 -12.17 13.07
N CYS A 230 -6.72 -11.18 12.58
CA CYS A 230 -7.68 -10.39 13.36
C CYS A 230 -7.05 -9.58 14.53
N SER A 231 -5.72 -9.54 14.66
CA SER A 231 -5.05 -8.89 15.81
C SER A 231 -5.30 -7.37 15.89
N GLY A 232 -5.60 -6.73 14.76
CA GLY A 232 -5.91 -5.30 14.68
C GLY A 232 -7.30 -4.90 15.16
N TYR A 233 -8.28 -5.80 15.16
CA TYR A 233 -9.68 -5.43 15.46
C TYR A 233 -9.87 -4.94 16.89
N ALA A 234 -9.20 -5.57 17.86
CA ALA A 234 -9.29 -5.15 19.27
C ALA A 234 -8.71 -3.74 19.47
N VAL A 235 -7.61 -3.41 18.78
CA VAL A 235 -7.00 -2.07 18.83
C VAL A 235 -7.95 -1.04 18.22
N LEU A 236 -8.47 -1.30 17.02
CA LEU A 236 -9.37 -0.39 16.33
C LEU A 236 -10.69 -0.19 17.08
N ALA A 237 -11.23 -1.23 17.72
CA ALA A 237 -12.44 -1.11 18.55
C ALA A 237 -12.21 -0.20 19.75
N ALA A 238 -11.10 -0.38 20.47
CA ALA A 238 -10.74 0.45 21.63
C ALA A 238 -10.50 1.93 21.23
N ASP A 239 -9.84 2.14 20.10
CA ASP A 239 -9.61 3.47 19.54
C ASP A 239 -10.91 4.16 19.13
N PHE A 240 -11.84 3.42 18.52
CA PHE A 240 -13.16 3.94 18.17
C PHE A 240 -13.98 4.31 19.42
N GLU A 241 -13.96 3.46 20.45
CA GLU A 241 -14.59 3.78 21.75
C GLU A 241 -14.03 5.06 22.36
N THR A 242 -12.70 5.22 22.34
CA THR A 242 -12.03 6.43 22.85
C THR A 242 -12.50 7.68 22.11
N LEU A 243 -12.61 7.62 20.77
CA LEU A 243 -13.16 8.71 19.97
C LEU A 243 -14.63 8.99 20.25
N ALA A 244 -15.45 7.94 20.36
CA ALA A 244 -16.88 8.06 20.63
C ALA A 244 -17.14 8.71 21.99
N GLN A 245 -16.34 8.38 23.01
CA GLN A 245 -16.39 9.03 24.32
C GLN A 245 -16.01 10.51 24.21
N GLY A 246 -14.93 10.85 23.48
CA GLY A 246 -14.52 12.23 23.26
C GLY A 246 -15.59 13.09 22.56
N LEU A 247 -16.32 12.49 21.61
CA LEU A 247 -17.45 13.14 20.94
C LEU A 247 -18.66 13.30 21.86
N SER A 248 -18.94 12.29 22.69
CA SER A 248 -20.05 12.33 23.65
C SER A 248 -19.83 13.38 24.75
N ILE A 249 -18.59 13.59 25.18
CA ILE A 249 -18.21 14.64 26.15
C ILE A 249 -18.39 16.04 25.55
N ARG A 250 -18.11 16.24 24.24
CA ARG A 250 -18.40 17.51 23.55
C ARG A 250 -19.90 17.74 23.30
N GLY A 251 -20.71 16.69 23.37
CA GLY A 251 -22.17 16.73 23.22
C GLY A 251 -22.92 17.30 24.43
N THR A 252 -22.26 17.54 25.57
CA THR A 252 -22.84 18.23 26.73
C THR A 252 -22.70 19.76 26.62
N ALA A 253 -22.72 20.29 25.40
CA ALA A 253 -22.98 21.71 25.24
C ALA A 253 -24.34 22.02 25.90
N PRO A 254 -24.43 23.01 26.81
CA PRO A 254 -25.68 23.35 27.46
C PRO A 254 -26.73 23.56 26.37
N SER A 255 -27.87 22.89 26.50
CA SER A 255 -28.89 22.91 25.47
C SER A 255 -29.26 24.37 25.16
N THR A 256 -29.75 24.66 23.96
CA THR A 256 -30.21 26.03 23.64
C THR A 256 -31.23 26.56 24.67
N LYS A 257 -31.96 25.66 25.34
CA LYS A 257 -32.81 25.96 26.50
C LYS A 257 -32.02 26.43 27.72
N ASP A 258 -30.97 25.70 28.11
CA ASP A 258 -30.12 26.03 29.27
C ASP A 258 -29.34 27.32 29.04
N ARG A 259 -28.86 27.54 27.81
CA ARG A 259 -28.20 28.80 27.41
C ARG A 259 -29.16 29.99 27.45
N ALA A 260 -30.40 29.82 26.98
CA ALA A 260 -31.43 30.85 27.06
C ALA A 260 -31.80 31.19 28.51
N ARG A 261 -31.83 30.18 29.39
CA ARG A 261 -32.06 30.38 30.83
C ARG A 261 -30.91 31.14 31.48
N ALA A 262 -29.68 30.68 31.30
CA ALA A 262 -28.49 31.31 31.87
C ALA A 262 -28.35 32.78 31.44
N LEU A 263 -28.62 33.10 30.16
CA LEU A 263 -28.62 34.49 29.68
C LEU A 263 -29.72 35.35 30.31
N LYS A 264 -30.89 34.76 30.57
CA LYS A 264 -32.00 35.47 31.22
C LYS A 264 -31.77 35.68 32.71
N GLU A 265 -31.15 34.73 33.39
CA GLU A 265 -30.76 34.84 34.80
C GLU A 265 -29.62 35.85 35.00
N ALA A 266 -28.61 35.83 34.11
CA ALA A 266 -27.50 36.78 34.16
C ALA A 266 -27.89 38.21 33.76
N ASN A 267 -28.93 38.37 32.93
CA ASN A 267 -29.40 39.68 32.44
C ASN A 267 -30.94 39.78 32.49
N PRO A 268 -31.53 40.01 33.68
CA PRO A 268 -32.98 40.04 33.86
C PRO A 268 -33.69 41.10 33.02
N GLU A 269 -33.02 42.21 32.70
CA GLU A 269 -33.52 43.34 31.92
C GLU A 269 -33.51 43.09 30.40
N TRP A 270 -32.82 42.04 29.93
CA TRP A 270 -32.77 41.76 28.50
C TRP A 270 -34.12 41.30 27.95
N SER A 271 -34.49 41.86 26.80
CA SER A 271 -35.66 41.44 26.04
C SER A 271 -35.41 40.08 25.37
N LEU A 272 -36.49 39.31 25.18
CA LEU A 272 -36.41 37.99 24.52
C LEU A 272 -35.84 38.07 23.10
N ALA A 273 -36.05 39.20 22.41
CA ALA A 273 -35.49 39.44 21.08
C ALA A 273 -33.97 39.58 21.13
N ARG A 274 -33.43 40.23 22.17
CA ARG A 274 -31.98 40.38 22.37
C ARG A 274 -31.31 39.04 22.70
N ILE A 275 -31.92 38.25 23.59
CA ILE A 275 -31.46 36.89 23.90
C ILE A 275 -31.50 35.99 22.65
N GLY A 276 -32.54 36.12 21.82
CA GLY A 276 -32.65 35.38 20.56
C GLY A 276 -31.56 35.75 19.57
N LYS A 277 -31.25 37.04 19.44
CA LYS A 277 -30.14 37.52 18.61
C LYS A 277 -28.79 36.97 19.07
N GLU A 278 -28.55 36.94 20.38
CA GLU A 278 -27.31 36.42 20.97
C GLU A 278 -27.13 34.91 20.76
N LEU A 279 -28.24 34.16 20.78
CA LEU A 279 -28.24 32.70 20.58
C LEU A 279 -28.44 32.27 19.13
N GLY A 280 -28.65 33.20 18.20
CA GLY A 280 -28.96 32.90 16.80
C GLY A 280 -30.30 32.18 16.60
N ILE A 281 -31.28 32.38 17.49
CA ILE A 281 -32.61 31.75 17.43
C ILE A 281 -33.75 32.78 17.45
N SER A 282 -34.93 32.38 16.97
CA SER A 282 -36.08 33.29 16.93
C SER A 282 -36.60 33.65 18.33
N ARG A 283 -37.18 34.85 18.47
CA ARG A 283 -37.83 35.29 19.72
C ARG A 283 -38.86 34.27 20.23
N GLN A 284 -39.62 33.65 19.33
CA GLN A 284 -40.63 32.65 19.69
C GLN A 284 -39.99 31.38 20.27
N ALA A 285 -38.84 30.95 19.74
CA ALA A 285 -38.07 29.83 20.27
C ALA A 285 -37.57 30.13 21.70
N VAL A 286 -37.01 31.32 21.94
CA VAL A 286 -36.58 31.75 23.28
C VAL A 286 -37.77 31.74 24.26
N HIS A 287 -38.91 32.29 23.85
CA HIS A 287 -40.13 32.28 24.67
C HIS A 287 -40.59 30.85 25.00
N LYS A 288 -40.55 29.92 24.04
CA LYS A 288 -40.87 28.50 24.27
C LYS A 288 -39.90 27.86 25.28
N HIS A 289 -38.61 28.11 25.15
CA HIS A 289 -37.58 27.56 26.04
C HIS A 289 -37.71 28.05 27.48
N LEU A 290 -38.08 29.33 27.69
CA LEU A 290 -38.28 29.91 29.02
C LEU A 290 -39.66 29.58 29.62
N LYS A 291 -40.73 29.54 28.80
CA LYS A 291 -42.09 29.22 29.27
C LYS A 291 -42.21 27.77 29.76
N GLY A 292 -41.47 26.84 29.16
CA GLY A 292 -41.38 25.45 29.63
C GLY A 292 -40.70 25.27 30.99
N ALA A 293 -40.19 26.34 31.61
CA ALA A 293 -39.64 26.31 32.98
C ALA A 293 -40.61 26.88 34.03
N ALA A 294 -41.68 27.58 33.63
CA ALA A 294 -42.62 28.23 34.54
C ALA A 294 -43.77 27.31 35.01
N VAL A 295 -43.74 26.01 34.65
CA VAL A 295 -44.75 25.02 35.06
C VAL A 295 -44.05 23.84 35.73
N SER A 296 -43.57 24.06 36.95
CA SER A 296 -43.47 23.03 38.00
C SER A 296 -43.28 23.72 39.35
N PRO A 297 -44.36 24.20 40.00
CA PRO A 297 -44.42 24.20 41.44
C PRO A 297 -44.74 22.77 41.89
N ALA A 298 -43.88 22.26 42.77
CA ALA A 298 -44.03 20.99 43.45
C ALA A 298 -45.42 20.83 44.10
N LYS A 299 -45.94 19.60 44.05
CA LYS A 299 -46.76 19.02 45.12
C LYS A 299 -45.95 17.89 45.73
#